data_AF-A0AAV1FYN0-F1
#
_entry.id   AF-A0AAV1FYN0-F1
#
_cell.length_a   1.000
_cell.length_b   1.000
_cell.length_c   1.000
_cell.angle_alpha   90.00
_cell.angle_beta   90.00
_cell.angle_gamma   90.00
#
_symmetry.space_group_name_H-M   'P 1'
#
loop_
_entity.id
_entity.type
_entity.pdbx_description
1 polymer ?
#
loop_
_entity_poly.entity_id
_entity_poly.type
_entity_poly.pdbx_seq_one_letter_code
_entity_poly.pdbx_strand_id
1 'polypeptide(L)'
;MGMMAVIQRGVWALLLWPYLLTGSLPLDCREDHGSFSRCPSISQEKLLDRVIQHAELIYRVSEESCSLFEEMFVPFPLQLQRNQAGYACITKALPIPSSKNEIQMISDKWLLHSVLMLVQSWIEPLVYLQATLDRYDGAPDMLLNKTKWVSEKLISLEQGVVVLIQKDCGFTATTLSCKLRPASFGP
;
A
#
# COMPACT_ATOMS: atom_id res chain seq x y z
N MET A 1 -43.12 10.11 -17.99
CA MET A 1 -41.70 10.48 -17.83
C MET A 1 -40.99 9.75 -16.67
N GLY A 2 -41.38 8.50 -16.33
CA GLY A 2 -40.79 7.74 -15.22
C GLY A 2 -40.11 6.42 -15.63
N MET A 3 -40.50 5.84 -16.78
CA MET A 3 -40.02 4.52 -17.20
C MET A 3 -38.57 4.57 -17.74
N MET A 4 -38.16 5.68 -18.36
CA MET A 4 -36.81 5.89 -18.90
C MET A 4 -35.74 5.98 -17.79
N ALA A 5 -36.08 6.56 -16.63
CA ALA A 5 -35.14 6.72 -15.52
C ALA A 5 -34.83 5.40 -14.79
N VAL A 6 -35.81 4.48 -14.75
CA VAL A 6 -35.65 3.16 -14.11
C VAL A 6 -34.77 2.25 -14.97
N ILE A 7 -34.97 2.26 -16.28
CA ILE A 7 -34.14 1.51 -17.24
C ILE A 7 -32.69 2.01 -17.19
N GLN A 8 -32.50 3.34 -17.14
CA GLN A 8 -31.16 3.93 -17.04
C GLN A 8 -30.44 3.49 -15.76
N ARG A 9 -31.09 3.50 -14.58
CA ARG A 9 -30.49 3.02 -13.33
C ARG A 9 -30.17 1.52 -13.32
N GLY A 10 -31.02 0.69 -13.93
CA GLY A 10 -30.76 -0.75 -14.08
C GLY A 10 -29.55 -1.04 -14.96
N VAL A 11 -29.38 -0.27 -16.03
CA VAL A 11 -28.23 -0.36 -16.94
C VAL A 11 -26.93 0.07 -16.25
N TRP A 12 -26.93 1.12 -15.44
CA TRP A 12 -25.76 1.52 -14.64
C TRP A 12 -25.38 0.46 -13.58
N ALA A 13 -26.37 -0.16 -12.93
CA ALA A 13 -26.11 -1.24 -11.98
C ALA A 13 -25.52 -2.50 -12.66
N LEU A 14 -26.01 -2.85 -13.86
CA LEU A 14 -25.51 -3.98 -14.65
C LEU A 14 -24.14 -3.71 -15.29
N LEU A 15 -23.80 -2.45 -15.59
CA LEU A 15 -22.49 -2.06 -16.14
C LEU A 15 -21.40 -1.90 -15.06
N LEU A 16 -21.78 -1.62 -13.82
CA LEU A 16 -20.85 -1.55 -12.68
C LEU A 16 -20.67 -2.89 -11.96
N TRP A 17 -21.60 -3.83 -12.16
CA TRP A 17 -21.51 -5.20 -11.63
C TRP A 17 -20.23 -5.95 -12.02
N PRO A 18 -19.73 -5.89 -13.28
CA PRO A 18 -18.50 -6.56 -13.67
C PRO A 18 -17.26 -5.91 -13.04
N TYR A 19 -17.28 -4.59 -12.78
CA TYR A 19 -16.18 -3.86 -12.15
C TYR A 19 -16.00 -4.16 -10.66
N LEU A 20 -17.07 -4.62 -9.99
CA LEU A 20 -17.00 -5.05 -8.59
C LEU A 20 -16.57 -6.53 -8.44
N LEU A 21 -16.57 -7.30 -9.53
CA LEU A 21 -16.26 -8.73 -9.56
C LEU A 21 -14.87 -9.06 -10.14
N THR A 22 -14.15 -8.09 -10.71
CA THR A 22 -12.77 -8.30 -11.22
C THR A 22 -11.67 -8.23 -10.15
N GLY A 23 -12.02 -8.13 -8.86
CA GLY A 23 -11.07 -7.92 -7.76
C GLY A 23 -10.49 -9.17 -7.10
N SER A 24 -10.67 -10.37 -7.67
CA SER A 24 -9.97 -11.57 -7.18
C SER A 24 -9.77 -12.57 -8.30
N LEU A 25 -8.83 -12.29 -9.20
CA LEU A 25 -8.09 -13.38 -9.84
C LEU A 25 -7.05 -13.87 -8.82
N PRO A 26 -7.23 -15.04 -8.20
CA PRO A 26 -6.11 -15.69 -7.56
C PRO A 26 -5.12 -16.06 -8.66
N LEU A 27 -3.84 -15.89 -8.36
CA LEU A 27 -2.69 -16.26 -9.19
C LEU A 27 -3.00 -17.45 -10.12
N ASP A 28 -2.92 -17.17 -11.42
CA ASP A 28 -3.02 -18.07 -12.58
C ASP A 28 -2.62 -19.52 -12.27
N CYS A 29 -3.60 -20.41 -12.06
CA CYS A 29 -3.39 -21.86 -12.13
C CYS A 29 -3.78 -22.29 -13.55
N ARG A 30 -2.78 -22.50 -14.42
CA ARG A 30 -2.98 -23.04 -15.77
C ARG A 30 -3.41 -24.51 -15.69
N GLU A 31 -4.58 -24.76 -16.25
CA GLU A 31 -5.22 -26.08 -16.29
C GLU A 31 -4.63 -26.91 -17.43
N ASP A 32 -3.55 -27.65 -17.15
CA ASP A 32 -3.10 -28.74 -18.03
C ASP A 32 -3.77 -30.05 -17.58
N HIS A 33 -4.52 -30.62 -18.52
CA HIS A 33 -5.38 -31.80 -18.44
C HIS A 33 -4.89 -32.92 -17.49
N GLY A 34 -5.75 -33.32 -16.54
CA GLY A 34 -5.83 -34.71 -16.06
C GLY A 34 -5.27 -35.04 -14.67
N SER A 35 -4.85 -34.07 -13.87
CA SER A 35 -4.46 -34.28 -12.46
C SER A 35 -5.22 -33.31 -11.57
N PHE A 36 -5.84 -33.79 -10.49
CA PHE A 36 -6.35 -32.95 -9.40
C PHE A 36 -5.16 -32.30 -8.68
N SER A 37 -4.46 -31.40 -9.34
CA SER A 37 -3.34 -30.65 -8.81
C SER A 37 -3.88 -29.57 -7.89
N ARG A 38 -3.96 -29.92 -6.60
CA ARG A 38 -4.00 -29.02 -5.45
C ARG A 38 -3.10 -27.81 -5.75
N CYS A 39 -3.67 -26.66 -6.13
CA CYS A 39 -2.89 -25.42 -6.22
C CYS A 39 -2.19 -25.25 -4.86
N PRO A 40 -0.85 -25.18 -4.79
CA PRO A 40 -0.18 -25.04 -3.51
C PRO A 40 -0.56 -23.68 -2.94
N SER A 41 -1.54 -23.66 -2.04
CA SER A 41 -1.93 -22.45 -1.32
C SER A 41 -0.70 -21.95 -0.57
N ILE A 42 -0.25 -20.74 -0.89
CA ILE A 42 0.88 -20.12 -0.19
C ILE A 42 0.55 -20.01 1.31
N SER A 43 1.51 -20.40 2.16
CA SER A 43 1.37 -20.27 3.62
C SER A 43 1.41 -18.81 4.05
N GLN A 44 0.87 -18.51 5.23
CA GLN A 44 0.86 -17.14 5.76
C GLN A 44 2.28 -16.62 6.00
N GLU A 45 3.16 -17.46 6.54
CA GLU A 45 4.58 -17.16 6.76
C GLU A 45 5.28 -16.78 5.44
N LYS A 46 5.08 -17.57 4.38
CA LYS A 46 5.67 -17.26 3.06
C LYS A 46 5.12 -15.99 2.43
N LEU A 47 3.87 -15.62 2.73
CA LEU A 47 3.33 -14.33 2.30
C LEU A 47 3.95 -13.18 3.09
N LEU A 48 4.06 -13.34 4.41
CA LEU A 48 4.68 -12.35 5.29
C LEU A 48 6.13 -12.09 4.88
N ASP A 49 6.94 -13.13 4.65
CA ASP A 49 8.32 -13.00 4.19
C ASP A 49 8.43 -12.20 2.89
N ARG A 50 7.53 -12.45 1.93
CA ARG A 50 7.49 -11.70 0.67
C ARG A 50 7.12 -10.24 0.88
N VAL A 51 6.16 -9.95 1.76
CA VAL A 51 5.77 -8.57 2.12
C VAL A 51 6.94 -7.84 2.78
N ILE A 52 7.66 -8.50 3.70
CA ILE A 52 8.84 -7.94 4.38
C ILE A 52 9.94 -7.62 3.35
N GLN A 53 10.30 -8.59 2.50
CA GLN A 53 11.32 -8.38 1.46
C GLN A 53 10.95 -7.23 0.51
N HIS A 54 9.67 -7.14 0.15
CA HIS A 54 9.19 -6.07 -0.73
C HIS A 54 9.26 -4.70 -0.05
N ALA A 55 8.84 -4.60 1.22
CA ALA A 55 8.95 -3.37 2.00
C ALA A 55 10.42 -2.94 2.19
N GLU A 56 11.32 -3.88 2.43
CA GLU A 56 12.75 -3.61 2.56
C GLU A 56 13.35 -3.04 1.28
N LEU A 57 12.96 -3.58 0.11
CA LEU A 57 13.42 -3.06 -1.17
C LEU A 57 12.86 -1.65 -1.45
N ILE A 58 11.59 -1.41 -1.12
CA ILE A 58 10.98 -0.07 -1.20
C ILE A 58 11.75 0.93 -0.33
N TYR A 59 12.08 0.55 0.90
CA TYR A 59 12.86 1.39 1.81
C TYR A 59 14.23 1.74 1.22
N ARG A 60 15.00 0.75 0.76
CA ARG A 60 16.35 0.97 0.18
C ARG A 60 16.30 1.91 -1.03
N VAL A 61 15.38 1.67 -1.97
CA VAL A 61 15.26 2.53 -3.17
C VAL A 61 14.75 3.93 -2.81
N SER A 62 13.92 4.06 -1.77
CA SER A 62 13.48 5.37 -1.25
C SER A 62 14.63 6.16 -0.65
N GLU A 63 15.51 5.50 0.12
CA GLU A 63 16.72 6.11 0.68
C GLU A 63 17.65 6.61 -0.43
N GLU A 64 17.93 5.77 -1.43
CA GLU A 64 18.74 6.14 -2.59
C GLU A 64 18.12 7.31 -3.36
N SER A 65 16.79 7.28 -3.59
CA SER A 65 16.07 8.37 -4.26
C SER A 65 16.17 9.68 -3.48
N CYS A 66 16.06 9.62 -2.15
CA CYS A 66 16.18 10.78 -1.28
C CYS A 66 17.60 11.36 -1.33
N SER A 67 18.64 10.52 -1.29
CA SER A 67 20.04 10.99 -1.39
C SER A 67 20.29 11.69 -2.73
N LEU A 68 19.85 11.08 -3.83
CA LEU A 68 19.99 11.67 -5.17
C LEU A 68 19.26 13.01 -5.31
N PHE A 69 18.05 13.11 -4.73
CA PHE A 69 17.32 14.37 -4.71
C PHE A 69 18.06 15.44 -3.89
N GLU A 70 18.57 15.08 -2.71
CA GLU A 70 19.29 16.01 -1.84
C GLU A 70 20.58 16.50 -2.49
N GLU A 71 21.38 15.61 -3.06
CA GLU A 71 22.64 15.93 -3.73
C GLU A 71 22.45 16.86 -4.93
N MET A 72 21.35 16.70 -5.67
CA MET A 72 21.11 17.45 -6.90
C MET A 72 20.36 18.77 -6.68
N PHE A 73 19.38 18.78 -5.77
CA PHE A 73 18.42 19.89 -5.66
C PHE A 73 18.48 20.64 -4.33
N VAL A 74 19.09 20.07 -3.28
CA VAL A 74 19.14 20.70 -1.96
C VAL A 74 20.52 21.30 -1.72
N PRO A 75 20.66 22.63 -1.59
CA PRO A 75 21.91 23.26 -1.21
C PRO A 75 22.50 22.67 0.08
N PHE A 76 23.81 22.40 0.09
CA PHE A 76 24.53 21.80 1.22
C PHE A 76 24.24 22.42 2.61
N PRO A 77 24.13 23.75 2.77
CA PRO A 77 23.79 24.34 4.07
C PRO A 77 22.40 23.91 4.59
N LEU A 78 21.44 23.66 3.69
CA LEU A 78 20.09 23.21 4.03
C LEU A 78 20.05 21.71 4.34
N GLN A 79 20.96 20.92 3.77
CA GLN A 79 21.11 19.50 4.10
C GLN A 79 21.51 19.33 5.58
N LEU A 80 22.41 20.17 6.12
CA LEU A 80 22.77 20.15 7.55
C LEU A 80 21.60 20.51 8.49
N GLN A 81 20.60 21.23 7.98
CA GLN A 81 19.43 21.65 8.74
C GLN A 81 18.28 20.61 8.70
N ARG A 82 18.49 19.43 8.10
CA ARG A 82 17.48 18.37 7.95
C ARG A 82 16.73 18.02 9.24
N ASN A 83 17.43 18.05 10.38
CA ASN A 83 16.86 17.75 11.70
C ASN A 83 16.17 18.95 12.37
N GLN A 84 16.36 20.17 11.85
CA GLN A 84 15.83 21.42 12.41
C GLN A 84 14.70 22.02 11.56
N ALA A 85 14.61 21.66 10.27
CA ALA A 85 13.64 22.22 9.32
C ALA A 85 12.19 21.75 9.54
N GLY A 86 11.93 20.91 10.56
CA GLY A 86 10.57 20.60 10.98
C GLY A 86 9.72 19.91 9.91
N TYR A 87 10.31 19.15 8.98
CA TYR A 87 9.56 18.38 8.00
C TYR A 87 8.53 17.51 8.73
N ALA A 88 7.25 17.85 8.53
CA ALA A 88 6.15 17.13 9.14
C ALA A 88 5.71 16.02 8.17
N CYS A 89 5.98 14.77 8.53
CA CYS A 89 5.40 13.64 7.83
C CYS A 89 3.88 13.62 8.06
N ILE A 90 3.11 13.43 7.00
CA ILE A 90 1.64 13.25 7.08
C ILE A 90 1.26 12.11 8.03
N THR A 91 2.15 11.16 8.22
CA THR A 91 1.99 9.98 9.08
C THR A 91 2.15 10.26 10.56
N LYS A 92 2.61 11.46 10.97
CA LYS A 92 2.71 11.83 12.40
C LYS A 92 1.37 11.78 13.13
N ALA A 93 0.26 11.93 12.41
CA ALA A 93 -1.09 11.82 12.96
C ALA A 93 -1.60 10.36 13.05
N LEU A 94 -0.90 9.40 12.45
CA LEU A 94 -1.25 7.99 12.54
C LEU A 94 -0.75 7.42 13.87
N PRO A 95 -1.51 6.56 14.56
CA PRO A 95 -1.09 5.91 15.80
C PRO A 95 -0.06 4.81 15.47
N ILE A 96 1.11 5.16 14.95
CA ILE A 96 2.17 4.19 14.65
C ILE A 96 2.98 4.01 15.94
N PRO A 97 3.09 2.79 16.48
CA PRO A 97 3.85 2.56 17.70
C PRO A 97 5.31 2.91 17.46
N SER A 98 5.85 3.76 18.33
CA SER A 98 7.16 4.38 18.16
C SER A 98 8.26 3.68 18.96
N SER A 99 7.87 2.78 19.86
CA SER A 99 8.78 2.06 20.75
C SER A 99 8.51 0.56 20.76
N LYS A 100 9.58 -0.22 21.02
CA LYS A 100 9.48 -1.68 21.19
C LYS A 100 8.48 -2.08 22.29
N ASN A 101 8.36 -1.25 23.33
CA ASN A 101 7.46 -1.49 24.45
C ASN A 101 5.99 -1.29 24.04
N GLU A 102 5.69 -0.28 23.21
CA GLU A 102 4.35 -0.09 22.63
C GLU A 102 3.97 -1.26 21.72
N ILE A 103 4.89 -1.72 20.88
CA ILE A 103 4.67 -2.82 19.94
C ILE A 103 4.26 -4.12 20.67
N GLN A 104 4.87 -4.42 21.82
CA GLN A 104 4.57 -5.62 22.60
C GLN A 104 3.19 -5.61 23.26
N MET A 105 2.58 -4.43 23.45
CA MET A 105 1.26 -4.29 24.07
C MET A 105 0.10 -4.26 23.07
N ILE A 106 0.40 -4.26 21.77
CA ILE A 106 -0.56 -4.10 20.68
C ILE A 106 -0.82 -5.45 20.02
N SER A 107 -2.07 -5.72 19.63
CA SER A 107 -2.41 -6.95 18.92
C SER A 107 -1.82 -6.97 17.50
N ASP A 108 -1.34 -8.14 17.05
CA ASP A 108 -0.81 -8.35 15.69
C ASP A 108 -1.78 -7.89 14.60
N LYS A 109 -3.08 -8.13 14.76
CA LYS A 109 -4.13 -7.69 13.84
C LYS A 109 -4.17 -6.17 13.67
N TRP A 110 -3.93 -5.42 14.74
CA TRP A 110 -3.89 -3.96 14.72
C TRP A 110 -2.57 -3.44 14.13
N LEU A 111 -1.45 -4.14 14.37
CA LEU A 111 -0.17 -3.82 13.72
C LEU A 111 -0.28 -3.96 12.20
N LEU A 112 -0.86 -5.05 11.70
CA LEU A 112 -1.09 -5.25 10.26
C LEU A 112 -1.99 -4.17 9.65
N HIS A 113 -3.06 -3.78 10.34
CA HIS A 113 -3.91 -2.68 9.89
C HIS A 113 -3.19 -1.32 9.92
N SER A 114 -2.33 -1.08 10.91
CA SER A 114 -1.53 0.14 10.98
C SER A 114 -0.51 0.23 9.85
N VAL A 115 0.09 -0.90 9.47
CA VAL A 115 0.94 -1.01 8.28
C VAL A 115 0.14 -0.68 7.02
N LEU A 116 -1.08 -1.22 6.87
CA LEU A 116 -1.93 -0.90 5.72
C LEU A 116 -2.27 0.59 5.64
N MET A 117 -2.66 1.22 6.76
CA MET A 117 -2.94 2.65 6.81
C MET A 117 -1.72 3.49 6.44
N LEU A 118 -0.54 3.11 6.94
CA LEU A 118 0.73 3.76 6.60
C LEU A 118 1.00 3.67 5.10
N VAL A 119 0.95 2.47 4.52
CA VAL A 119 1.16 2.25 3.08
C VAL A 119 0.18 3.09 2.26
N GLN A 120 -1.12 3.04 2.58
CA GLN A 120 -2.15 3.78 1.85
C GLN A 120 -1.96 5.30 1.93
N SER A 121 -1.49 5.83 3.07
CA SER A 121 -1.26 7.27 3.23
C SER A 121 -0.19 7.84 2.30
N TRP A 122 0.73 7.00 1.79
CA TRP A 122 1.83 7.41 0.92
C TRP A 122 1.54 7.26 -0.58
N ILE A 123 0.47 6.57 -0.98
CA ILE A 123 0.17 6.30 -2.39
C ILE A 123 -0.04 7.61 -3.16
N GLU A 124 -0.98 8.45 -2.73
CA GLU A 124 -1.28 9.71 -3.41
C GLU A 124 -0.10 10.70 -3.41
N PRO A 125 0.61 10.94 -2.28
CA PRO A 125 1.83 11.76 -2.28
C PRO A 125 2.89 11.30 -3.28
N LEU A 126 3.13 9.99 -3.42
CA LEU A 126 4.13 9.47 -4.36
C LEU A 126 3.69 9.59 -5.81
N VAL A 127 2.40 9.35 -6.11
CA VAL A 127 1.86 9.56 -7.45
C VAL A 127 1.98 11.04 -7.84
N TYR A 128 1.65 11.95 -6.92
CA TYR A 128 1.80 13.38 -7.15
C TYR A 128 3.27 13.79 -7.34
N LEU A 129 4.18 13.27 -6.51
CA LEU A 129 5.62 13.51 -6.64
C LEU A 129 6.13 13.07 -8.02
N GLN A 130 5.78 11.84 -8.43
CA GLN A 130 6.17 11.31 -9.75
C GLN A 130 5.65 12.20 -10.88
N ALA A 131 4.36 12.55 -10.86
CA ALA A 131 3.76 13.40 -11.89
C ALA A 131 4.38 14.81 -11.95
N THR A 132 4.89 15.30 -10.83
CA THR A 132 5.59 16.59 -10.76
C THR A 132 7.01 16.48 -11.31
N LEU A 133 7.74 15.43 -10.94
CA LEU A 133 9.09 15.17 -11.44
C LEU A 133 9.11 14.90 -12.95
N ASP A 134 8.12 14.17 -13.48
CA ASP A 134 7.99 13.89 -14.92
C ASP A 134 7.82 15.16 -15.78
N ARG A 135 7.37 16.26 -15.17
CA ARG A 135 7.19 17.56 -15.83
C ARG A 135 8.39 18.49 -15.64
N TYR A 136 9.37 18.08 -14.84
CA TYR A 136 10.52 18.89 -14.51
C TYR A 136 11.68 18.54 -15.43
N ASP A 137 11.98 19.42 -16.39
CA ASP A 137 13.01 19.20 -17.41
C ASP A 137 14.43 18.99 -16.84
N GLY A 138 14.67 19.39 -15.59
CA GLY A 138 15.95 19.22 -14.89
C GLY A 138 16.07 17.90 -14.09
N ALA A 139 15.05 17.04 -14.10
CA ALA A 139 15.08 15.79 -13.35
C ALA A 139 15.94 14.75 -14.08
N PRO A 140 16.94 14.13 -13.42
CA PRO A 140 17.74 13.09 -14.05
C PRO A 140 16.92 11.81 -14.17
N ASP A 141 17.09 11.08 -15.28
CA ASP A 141 16.39 9.81 -15.53
C ASP A 141 16.56 8.81 -14.38
N MET A 142 17.72 8.80 -13.73
CA MET A 142 17.97 7.92 -12.58
C MET A 142 17.02 8.19 -11.41
N LEU A 143 16.74 9.47 -11.11
CA LEU A 143 15.79 9.83 -10.06
C LEU A 143 14.37 9.51 -10.49
N LEU A 144 13.98 9.89 -11.72
CA LEU A 144 12.66 9.60 -12.28
C LEU A 144 12.34 8.10 -12.22
N ASN A 145 13.27 7.27 -12.66
CA ASN A 145 13.09 5.81 -12.69
C ASN A 145 12.93 5.23 -11.28
N LYS A 146 13.73 5.71 -10.31
CA LYS A 146 13.63 5.21 -8.92
C LYS A 146 12.35 5.67 -8.24
N THR A 147 11.97 6.94 -8.36
CA THR A 147 10.73 7.46 -7.77
C THR A 147 9.50 6.77 -8.38
N LYS A 148 9.50 6.54 -9.69
CA LYS A 148 8.45 5.79 -10.38
C LYS A 148 8.35 4.36 -9.88
N TRP A 149 9.50 3.69 -9.78
CA TRP A 149 9.58 2.33 -9.25
C TRP A 149 9.01 2.25 -7.82
N VAL A 150 9.35 3.20 -6.94
CA VAL A 150 8.82 3.25 -5.57
C VAL A 150 7.30 3.45 -5.56
N SER A 151 6.78 4.38 -6.38
CA SER A 151 5.33 4.63 -6.50
C SER A 151 4.56 3.38 -6.94
N GLU A 152 5.03 2.68 -7.97
CA GLU A 152 4.40 1.46 -8.48
C GLU A 152 4.48 0.30 -7.48
N LYS A 153 5.62 0.15 -6.80
CA LYS A 153 5.85 -0.94 -5.85
C LYS A 153 5.11 -0.75 -4.55
N LEU A 154 4.85 0.48 -4.12
CA LEU A 154 4.02 0.74 -2.96
C LEU A 154 2.58 0.23 -3.15
N ILE A 155 2.00 0.38 -4.35
CA ILE A 155 0.67 -0.15 -4.68
C ILE A 155 0.69 -1.70 -4.63
N SER A 156 1.74 -2.31 -5.16
CA SER A 156 1.90 -3.77 -5.10
C SER A 156 2.09 -4.27 -3.65
N LEU A 157 2.74 -3.48 -2.78
CA LEU A 157 2.87 -3.78 -1.35
C LEU A 157 1.52 -3.71 -0.63
N GLU A 158 0.70 -2.70 -0.93
CA GLU A 158 -0.66 -2.54 -0.40
C GLU A 158 -1.50 -3.80 -0.64
N GLN A 159 -1.50 -4.29 -1.88
CA GLN A 159 -2.18 -5.54 -2.26
C GLN A 159 -1.66 -6.74 -1.47
N GLY A 160 -0.34 -6.86 -1.32
CA GLY A 160 0.28 -7.94 -0.53
C GLY A 160 -0.14 -7.92 0.94
N VAL A 161 -0.21 -6.73 1.54
CA VAL A 161 -0.67 -6.54 2.93
C VAL A 161 -2.17 -6.85 3.06
N VAL A 162 -3.01 -6.43 2.10
CA VAL A 162 -4.44 -6.77 2.10
C VAL A 162 -4.66 -8.29 2.05
N VAL A 163 -3.93 -9.01 1.18
CA VAL A 163 -4.01 -10.47 1.10
C VAL A 163 -3.54 -11.12 2.40
N LEU A 164 -2.49 -10.59 3.03
CA LEU A 164 -2.00 -11.07 4.32
C LEU A 164 -3.04 -10.90 5.43
N ILE A 165 -3.67 -9.72 5.53
CA ILE A 165 -4.75 -9.45 6.50
C ILE A 165 -5.95 -10.38 6.26
N GLN A 166 -6.35 -10.59 5.00
CA GLN A 166 -7.46 -11.49 4.67
C GLN A 166 -7.17 -12.93 5.08
N LYS A 167 -5.92 -13.38 4.89
CA LYS A 167 -5.51 -14.73 5.27
C LYS A 167 -5.45 -14.90 6.80
N ASP A 168 -4.97 -13.89 7.52
CA ASP A 168 -4.92 -13.85 8.98
C ASP A 168 -6.32 -13.80 9.62
N CYS A 169 -7.26 -13.06 9.00
CA CYS A 169 -8.66 -12.98 9.40
C CYS A 169 -9.48 -14.26 9.13
N GLY A 170 -9.02 -15.16 8.26
CA GLY A 170 -9.77 -16.30 7.75
C GLY A 170 -10.71 -15.94 6.57
N PHE A 171 -10.76 -16.82 5.56
CA PHE A 171 -11.48 -16.65 4.28
C PHE A 171 -13.01 -16.47 4.42
N THR A 172 -13.59 -16.81 5.58
CA THR A 172 -15.04 -16.78 5.84
C THR A 172 -15.51 -15.55 6.63
N ALA A 173 -14.60 -14.66 7.02
CA ALA A 173 -14.97 -13.44 7.74
C ALA A 173 -15.53 -12.39 6.77
N THR A 174 -16.82 -12.06 6.90
CA THR A 174 -17.40 -10.85 6.28
C THR A 174 -16.52 -9.64 6.56
N THR A 175 -16.33 -8.74 5.58
CA THR A 175 -15.50 -7.52 5.63
C THR A 175 -15.70 -6.66 6.90
N LEU A 176 -16.85 -6.81 7.56
CA LEU A 176 -17.22 -6.18 8.83
C LEU A 176 -16.46 -6.73 10.06
N SER A 177 -16.03 -8.00 10.06
CA SER A 177 -15.30 -8.62 11.19
C SER A 177 -13.78 -8.33 11.17
N CYS A 178 -13.22 -7.98 10.00
CA CYS A 178 -11.83 -7.51 9.91
C CYS A 178 -11.69 -6.02 10.25
N LYS A 179 -12.76 -5.22 10.14
CA LYS A 179 -12.79 -3.83 10.65
C LYS A 179 -12.75 -3.87 12.19
N LEU A 180 -11.56 -3.83 12.78
CA LEU A 180 -11.41 -3.63 14.22
C LEU A 180 -11.96 -2.24 14.58
N ARG A 181 -12.83 -2.23 15.59
CA ARG A 181 -13.26 -1.05 16.33
C ARG A 181 -12.00 -0.27 16.77
N PRO A 182 -11.93 1.07 16.57
CA PRO A 182 -10.77 1.84 17.01
C PRO A 182 -10.57 1.63 18.51
N ALA A 183 -9.34 1.32 18.92
CA ALA A 183 -8.96 1.32 20.32
C ALA A 183 -9.23 2.73 20.87
N SER A 184 -10.25 2.86 21.69
CA SER A 184 -10.53 4.06 22.46
C SER A 184 -9.41 4.24 23.48
N PHE A 185 -8.37 5.00 23.11
CA PHE A 185 -7.58 5.68 24.10
C PHE A 185 -8.30 7.01 24.40
N GLY A 186 -9.03 7.00 25.52
CA GLY A 186 -9.53 8.21 26.18
C GLY A 186 -8.38 9.06 26.73
N PRO A 187 -8.69 10.25 27.25
CA PRO A 187 -7.85 11.45 27.26
C PRO A 187 -6.51 11.29 27.99
#